data_AF-A0A2E9QBY5-F1
#
_entry.id   AF-A0A2E9QBY5-F1
#
_cell.length_a   1.000
_cell.length_b   1.000
_cell.length_c   1.000
_cell.angle_alpha   90.00
_cell.angle_beta   90.00
_cell.angle_gamma   90.00
#
_symmetry.space_group_name_H-M   'P 1'
#
loop_
_entity.id
_entity.type
_entity.pdbx_description
1 polymer ?
#
loop_
_entity_poly.entity_id
_entity_poly.type
_entity_poly.pdbx_seq_one_letter_code
_entity_poly.pdbx_strand_id
1 'polypeptide(L)'
;MSPSVASFKASDFGEFTWGAATAAYQIEGAHDADGKGPSIWDDFAARGKIRKKQTGNVACDHYNRMKEDVALMKSLGLKAYRFSVSWPRVLPNGSVAGGLNQPGLDFYKRLVDELLNNGIEPFVTLFHWDLPLELERQGGWLNRDIADHFSGYARLMVDTLGDRVKNWIILNEPFVFLLLGYGIGYFPPQKRGPAKFARSSHLTMLAQGKAARAMAAARSDIKIGTTISTLAGEAASNAPRHLAALRRHDAFFNRLYVDPIVGRGYPFQDLPFLRKMEPIIHPDDMDMVQYPFDFLGINHYSRKTVRSAWWMPYLKFWEHKPLKDVEITSMGWEVHPAGIYQILKKFGEYPEIPALYITENGAAYTDKVERDGHIHDERRKRYIQEYLQQCLKARREGVNLKGYFVWSLLDNLEWKEGYDKTFGIVHVDFETQKRTIKDSGLWYRDFLQS
;
A
#
# COMPACT_ATOMS: atom_id res chain seq x y z
N MET A 1 28.43 17.93 -9.72
CA MET A 1 28.01 17.32 -10.99
C MET A 1 27.28 16.03 -10.63
N SER A 2 25.96 15.99 -10.76
CA SER A 2 25.22 14.75 -10.52
C SER A 2 25.67 13.71 -11.54
N PRO A 3 26.03 12.48 -11.13
CA PRO A 3 26.35 11.43 -12.08
C PRO A 3 25.18 11.26 -13.03
N SER A 4 25.42 11.24 -14.35
CA SER A 4 24.36 11.03 -15.32
C SER A 4 23.70 9.70 -15.00
N VAL A 5 22.39 9.71 -14.74
CA VAL A 5 21.58 8.49 -14.61
C VAL A 5 21.84 7.66 -15.87
N ALA A 6 22.46 6.48 -15.70
CA ALA A 6 22.75 5.59 -16.82
C ALA A 6 21.46 5.34 -17.62
N SER A 7 21.51 5.50 -18.94
CA SER A 7 20.34 5.33 -19.80
C SER A 7 19.86 3.87 -19.75
N PHE A 8 18.57 3.67 -19.45
CA PHE A 8 17.87 2.39 -19.49
C PHE A 8 16.47 2.60 -20.05
N LYS A 9 15.87 1.53 -20.56
CA LYS A 9 14.60 1.54 -21.28
C LYS A 9 13.58 0.63 -20.63
N ALA A 10 12.29 0.83 -20.90
CA ALA A 10 11.25 -0.09 -20.41
C ALA A 10 11.44 -1.49 -21.00
N SER A 11 11.88 -1.58 -22.26
CA SER A 11 12.22 -2.84 -22.94
C SER A 11 13.35 -3.64 -22.26
N ASP A 12 14.24 -3.00 -21.47
CA ASP A 12 15.29 -3.71 -20.72
C ASP A 12 14.71 -4.63 -19.63
N PHE A 13 13.46 -4.41 -19.21
CA PHE A 13 12.76 -5.26 -18.25
C PHE A 13 12.11 -6.49 -18.90
N GLY A 14 12.03 -6.57 -20.23
CA GLY A 14 11.31 -7.64 -20.95
C GLY A 14 9.81 -7.63 -20.65
N GLU A 15 9.19 -8.81 -20.48
CA GLU A 15 7.80 -8.90 -20.03
C GLU A 15 7.67 -8.36 -18.60
N PHE A 16 7.00 -7.21 -18.48
CA PHE A 16 6.89 -6.45 -17.24
C PHE A 16 5.60 -5.63 -17.20
N THR A 17 4.92 -5.65 -16.05
CA THR A 17 3.70 -4.86 -15.84
C THR A 17 4.05 -3.44 -15.39
N TRP A 18 3.63 -2.45 -16.17
CA TRP A 18 3.83 -1.04 -15.86
C TRP A 18 2.52 -0.36 -15.50
N GLY A 19 2.47 0.24 -14.31
CA GLY A 19 1.26 0.90 -13.84
C GLY A 19 1.48 2.08 -12.92
N ALA A 20 0.38 2.61 -12.42
CA ALA A 20 0.29 3.58 -11.34
C ALA A 20 -0.73 3.10 -10.31
N ALA A 21 -0.60 3.59 -9.07
CA ALA A 21 -1.42 3.17 -7.95
C ALA A 21 -2.17 4.32 -7.26
N THR A 22 -3.32 4.00 -6.68
CA THR A 22 -4.16 4.88 -5.87
C THR A 22 -4.90 4.10 -4.76
N ALA A 23 -5.56 4.82 -3.86
CA ALA A 23 -6.44 4.26 -2.82
C ALA A 23 -7.78 5.00 -2.78
N ALA A 24 -8.86 4.26 -2.56
CA ALA A 24 -10.24 4.74 -2.62
C ALA A 24 -10.45 6.01 -1.78
N TYR A 25 -10.17 5.96 -0.47
CA TYR A 25 -10.36 7.10 0.43
C TYR A 25 -9.55 8.34 0.03
N GLN A 26 -8.39 8.13 -0.60
CA GLN A 26 -7.47 9.21 -0.96
C GLN A 26 -7.91 9.98 -2.20
N ILE A 27 -8.64 9.33 -3.13
CA ILE A 27 -8.99 9.92 -4.44
C ILE A 27 -10.49 10.03 -4.73
N GLU A 28 -11.34 9.13 -4.19
CA GLU A 28 -12.72 8.99 -4.67
C GLU A 28 -13.57 10.23 -4.38
N GLY A 29 -13.51 10.75 -3.16
CA GLY A 29 -14.49 11.72 -2.69
C GLY A 29 -15.88 11.10 -2.59
N ALA A 30 -16.91 11.91 -2.85
CA ALA A 30 -18.31 11.48 -2.85
C ALA A 30 -18.64 10.62 -1.62
N HIS A 31 -18.23 11.11 -0.44
CA HIS A 31 -18.09 10.29 0.76
C HIS A 31 -19.41 9.70 1.31
N ASP A 32 -20.53 10.32 0.96
CA ASP A 32 -21.90 10.04 1.37
C ASP A 32 -22.83 9.80 0.17
N ALA A 33 -22.28 9.75 -1.05
CA ALA A 33 -23.05 9.51 -2.26
C ALA A 33 -23.47 8.04 -2.40
N ASP A 34 -24.59 7.83 -3.06
CA ASP A 34 -25.04 6.52 -3.54
C ASP A 34 -25.04 5.43 -2.46
N GLY A 35 -25.45 5.78 -1.24
CA GLY A 35 -25.62 4.84 -0.13
C GLY A 35 -24.32 4.39 0.55
N LYS A 36 -23.17 5.01 0.25
CA LYS A 36 -21.90 4.72 0.96
C LYS A 36 -22.03 4.99 2.46
N GLY A 37 -21.58 4.04 3.28
CA GLY A 37 -21.45 4.21 4.73
C GLY A 37 -20.19 5.00 5.14
N PRO A 38 -20.14 5.52 6.38
CA PRO A 38 -18.93 6.15 6.89
C PRO A 38 -17.83 5.11 7.16
N SER A 39 -16.59 5.46 6.83
CA SER A 39 -15.39 4.72 7.23
C SER A 39 -14.84 5.24 8.57
N ILE A 40 -13.87 4.51 9.15
CA ILE A 40 -13.08 5.01 10.28
C ILE A 40 -12.30 6.29 9.96
N TRP A 41 -11.96 6.51 8.68
CA TRP A 41 -11.28 7.73 8.24
C TRP A 41 -12.25 8.91 8.14
N ASP A 42 -13.50 8.68 7.74
CA ASP A 42 -14.56 9.70 7.77
C ASP A 42 -14.80 10.22 9.19
N ASP A 43 -14.93 9.32 10.18
CA ASP A 43 -15.06 9.69 11.60
C ASP A 43 -13.83 10.48 12.10
N PHE A 44 -12.63 10.04 11.73
CA PHE A 44 -11.38 10.69 12.13
C PHE A 44 -11.25 12.11 11.54
N ALA A 45 -11.60 12.26 10.27
CA ALA A 45 -11.62 13.55 9.57
C ALA A 45 -12.68 14.49 10.15
N ALA A 46 -13.90 14.00 10.40
CA ALA A 46 -14.99 14.76 11.02
C ALA A 46 -14.62 15.29 12.42
N ARG A 47 -13.79 14.55 13.17
CA ARG A 47 -13.20 15.00 14.45
C ARG A 47 -12.02 15.96 14.30
N GLY A 48 -11.74 16.43 13.08
CA GLY A 48 -10.69 17.41 12.77
C GLY A 48 -9.26 16.89 13.00
N LYS A 49 -9.03 15.58 12.87
CA LYS A 49 -7.74 14.95 13.20
C LYS A 49 -6.73 14.91 12.04
N ILE A 50 -7.18 15.17 10.82
CA ILE A 50 -6.32 15.39 9.66
C ILE A 50 -5.76 16.83 9.72
N ARG A 51 -4.52 17.01 9.24
CA ARG A 51 -3.85 18.31 9.17
C ARG A 51 -4.75 19.37 8.51
N LYS A 52 -4.71 20.60 9.03
CA LYS A 52 -5.58 21.71 8.60
C LYS A 52 -7.09 21.38 8.62
N LYS A 53 -7.51 20.36 9.39
CA LYS A 53 -8.91 19.87 9.45
C LYS A 53 -9.48 19.49 8.08
N GLN A 54 -8.62 19.06 7.16
CA GLN A 54 -9.03 18.61 5.83
C GLN A 54 -9.80 17.29 5.93
N THR A 55 -10.57 16.94 4.89
CA THR A 55 -11.38 15.72 4.84
C THR A 55 -11.24 15.03 3.48
N GLY A 56 -11.61 13.75 3.40
CA GLY A 56 -11.73 13.00 2.16
C GLY A 56 -13.07 13.17 1.44
N ASN A 57 -13.87 14.19 1.81
CA ASN A 57 -15.23 14.34 1.28
C ASN A 57 -15.26 14.57 -0.24
N VAL A 58 -14.30 15.36 -0.73
CA VAL A 58 -14.13 15.66 -2.16
C VAL A 58 -12.91 14.95 -2.73
N ALA A 59 -11.75 14.99 -2.04
CA ALA A 59 -10.52 14.40 -2.53
C ALA A 59 -10.18 14.85 -3.96
N CYS A 60 -9.93 13.89 -4.87
CA CYS A 60 -9.74 14.16 -6.29
C CYS A 60 -11.05 14.09 -7.08
N ASP A 61 -12.20 13.90 -6.41
CA ASP A 61 -13.51 13.72 -7.07
C ASP A 61 -13.50 12.59 -8.12
N HIS A 62 -12.65 11.57 -7.92
CA HIS A 62 -12.48 10.47 -8.86
C HIS A 62 -13.78 9.68 -9.05
N TYR A 63 -14.65 9.63 -8.04
CA TYR A 63 -15.95 8.98 -8.17
C TYR A 63 -16.77 9.51 -9.35
N ASN A 64 -16.75 10.84 -9.54
CA ASN A 64 -17.45 11.51 -10.63
C ASN A 64 -16.59 11.65 -11.90
N ARG A 65 -15.26 11.71 -11.74
CA ARG A 65 -14.29 11.97 -12.81
C ARG A 65 -13.56 10.73 -13.33
N MET A 66 -14.03 9.55 -12.97
CA MET A 66 -13.38 8.27 -13.27
C MET A 66 -12.96 8.14 -14.74
N LYS A 67 -13.84 8.50 -15.69
CA LYS A 67 -13.54 8.42 -17.12
C LYS A 67 -12.41 9.37 -17.57
N GLU A 68 -12.34 10.57 -16.98
CA GLU A 68 -11.26 11.53 -17.23
C GLU A 68 -9.93 10.95 -16.76
N ASP A 69 -9.91 10.38 -15.55
CA ASP A 69 -8.71 9.79 -14.98
C ASP A 69 -8.25 8.52 -15.74
N VAL A 70 -9.18 7.68 -16.22
CA VAL A 70 -8.82 6.52 -17.07
C VAL A 70 -8.29 6.97 -18.44
N ALA A 71 -8.88 8.00 -19.05
CA ALA A 71 -8.35 8.58 -20.28
C ALA A 71 -6.93 9.13 -20.09
N LEU A 72 -6.64 9.69 -18.92
CA LEU A 72 -5.31 10.14 -18.53
C LEU A 72 -4.32 8.99 -18.36
N MET A 73 -4.73 7.88 -17.73
CA MET A 73 -3.90 6.67 -17.64
C MET A 73 -3.50 6.16 -19.02
N LYS A 74 -4.45 6.15 -19.96
CA LYS A 74 -4.20 5.76 -21.35
C LYS A 74 -3.24 6.71 -22.06
N SER A 75 -3.38 8.03 -21.88
CA SER A 75 -2.47 9.01 -22.50
C SER A 75 -1.04 8.95 -21.94
N LEU A 76 -0.89 8.49 -20.69
CA LEU A 76 0.39 8.15 -20.07
C LEU A 76 0.96 6.80 -20.53
N GLY A 77 0.22 6.00 -21.30
CA GLY A 77 0.66 4.70 -21.78
C GLY A 77 0.67 3.59 -20.72
N LEU A 78 -0.03 3.78 -19.59
CA LEU A 78 -0.11 2.78 -18.53
C LEU A 78 -0.75 1.48 -19.04
N LYS A 79 -0.24 0.34 -18.59
CA LYS A 79 -0.77 -0.99 -18.93
C LYS A 79 -1.52 -1.64 -17.78
N ALA A 80 -1.30 -1.17 -16.56
CA ALA A 80 -2.03 -1.61 -15.38
C ALA A 80 -2.40 -0.44 -14.47
N TYR A 81 -3.49 -0.60 -13.74
CA TYR A 81 -3.91 0.34 -12.71
C TYR A 81 -4.22 -0.40 -11.43
N ARG A 82 -3.47 -0.07 -10.37
CA ARG A 82 -3.73 -0.57 -9.03
C ARG A 82 -4.64 0.41 -8.30
N PHE A 83 -5.81 -0.04 -7.88
CA PHE A 83 -6.75 0.75 -7.09
C PHE A 83 -7.32 -0.10 -5.96
N SER A 84 -7.91 0.55 -4.95
CA SER A 84 -8.65 -0.17 -3.92
C SER A 84 -10.15 -0.02 -4.07
N VAL A 85 -10.89 -1.03 -3.59
CA VAL A 85 -12.33 -0.95 -3.42
C VAL A 85 -12.62 -0.41 -2.02
N SER A 86 -13.55 0.54 -1.94
CA SER A 86 -14.02 1.04 -0.65
C SER A 86 -15.04 0.08 -0.06
N TRP A 87 -14.63 -0.66 0.98
CA TRP A 87 -15.51 -1.57 1.72
C TRP A 87 -16.82 -0.90 2.16
N PRO A 88 -16.83 0.29 2.79
CA PRO A 88 -18.08 0.93 3.22
C PRO A 88 -18.93 1.44 2.05
N ARG A 89 -18.39 1.52 0.82
CA ARG A 89 -19.17 1.81 -0.37
C ARG A 89 -19.97 0.60 -0.82
N VAL A 90 -19.42 -0.61 -0.76
CA VAL A 90 -20.12 -1.83 -1.23
C VAL A 90 -20.92 -2.53 -0.13
N LEU A 91 -20.47 -2.41 1.13
CA LEU A 91 -21.14 -2.93 2.32
C LEU A 91 -21.14 -1.83 3.40
N PRO A 92 -22.13 -0.91 3.38
CA PRO A 92 -22.18 0.23 4.30
C PRO A 92 -22.20 -0.18 5.79
N ASN A 93 -22.85 -1.30 6.10
CA ASN A 93 -22.90 -1.90 7.44
C ASN A 93 -21.76 -2.91 7.68
N GLY A 94 -20.84 -3.04 6.73
CA GLY A 94 -19.61 -3.84 6.80
C GLY A 94 -19.74 -5.34 6.58
N SER A 95 -20.94 -5.91 6.58
CA SER A 95 -21.13 -7.34 6.31
C SER A 95 -22.16 -7.58 5.21
N VAL A 96 -22.04 -8.71 4.51
CA VAL A 96 -23.01 -9.14 3.49
C VAL A 96 -24.41 -9.30 4.09
N ALA A 97 -24.50 -9.83 5.32
CA ALA A 97 -25.76 -9.94 6.05
C ALA A 97 -26.38 -8.58 6.38
N GLY A 98 -25.56 -7.54 6.53
CA GLY A 98 -25.99 -6.15 6.74
C GLY A 98 -26.48 -5.44 5.48
N GLY A 99 -26.53 -6.12 4.34
CA GLY A 99 -27.03 -5.60 3.06
C GLY A 99 -25.94 -5.10 2.12
N LEU A 100 -26.14 -5.38 0.84
CA LEU A 100 -25.29 -4.92 -0.26
C LEU A 100 -25.71 -3.52 -0.71
N ASN A 101 -24.75 -2.69 -1.11
CA ASN A 101 -25.02 -1.43 -1.79
C ASN A 101 -24.75 -1.56 -3.30
N GLN A 102 -25.82 -1.77 -4.07
CA GLN A 102 -25.73 -2.01 -5.51
C GLN A 102 -25.09 -0.85 -6.30
N PRO A 103 -25.45 0.42 -6.08
CA PRO A 103 -24.75 1.56 -6.68
C PRO A 103 -23.23 1.56 -6.43
N GLY A 104 -22.80 1.18 -5.23
CA GLY A 104 -21.39 1.04 -4.89
C GLY A 104 -20.68 -0.03 -5.71
N LEU A 105 -21.30 -1.21 -5.86
CA LEU A 105 -20.79 -2.27 -6.73
C LEU A 105 -20.74 -1.83 -8.20
N ASP A 106 -21.75 -1.09 -8.66
CA ASP A 106 -21.88 -0.65 -10.05
C ASP A 106 -20.83 0.41 -10.42
N PHE A 107 -20.38 1.24 -9.47
CA PHE A 107 -19.20 2.10 -9.69
C PHE A 107 -17.96 1.28 -10.04
N TYR A 108 -17.62 0.25 -9.26
CA TYR A 108 -16.44 -0.56 -9.52
C TYR A 108 -16.57 -1.43 -10.78
N LYS A 109 -17.77 -1.91 -11.12
CA LYS A 109 -18.02 -2.57 -12.41
C LYS A 109 -17.71 -1.63 -13.57
N ARG A 110 -18.24 -0.40 -13.54
CA ARG A 110 -17.98 0.62 -14.58
C ARG A 110 -16.51 1.00 -14.67
N LEU A 111 -15.82 1.12 -13.53
CA LEU A 111 -14.37 1.39 -13.51
C LEU A 111 -13.59 0.25 -14.17
N VAL A 112 -13.87 -1.01 -13.82
CA VAL A 112 -13.22 -2.18 -14.42
C VAL A 112 -13.48 -2.23 -15.93
N ASP A 113 -14.72 -2.00 -16.37
CA ASP A 113 -15.06 -1.97 -17.79
C ASP A 113 -14.33 -0.85 -18.53
N GLU A 114 -14.29 0.36 -17.96
CA GLU A 114 -13.59 1.50 -18.56
C GLU A 114 -12.08 1.25 -18.68
N LEU A 115 -11.46 0.64 -17.67
CA LEU A 115 -10.03 0.27 -17.70
C LEU A 115 -9.75 -0.75 -18.82
N LEU A 116 -10.53 -1.83 -18.88
CA LEU A 116 -10.33 -2.90 -19.87
C LEU A 116 -10.62 -2.42 -21.29
N ASN A 117 -11.64 -1.59 -21.49
CA ASN A 117 -11.93 -0.96 -22.79
C ASN A 117 -10.78 -0.06 -23.27
N ASN A 118 -9.94 0.42 -22.36
CA ASN A 118 -8.75 1.21 -22.66
C ASN A 118 -7.44 0.40 -22.61
N GLY A 119 -7.53 -0.94 -22.50
CA GLY A 119 -6.37 -1.83 -22.49
C GLY A 119 -5.52 -1.72 -21.23
N ILE A 120 -6.13 -1.35 -20.11
CA ILE A 120 -5.47 -1.19 -18.80
C ILE A 120 -5.93 -2.34 -17.89
N GLU A 121 -4.99 -3.15 -17.43
CA GLU A 121 -5.25 -4.29 -16.56
C GLU A 121 -5.54 -3.84 -15.12
N PRO A 122 -6.67 -4.23 -14.52
CA PRO A 122 -6.99 -3.88 -13.14
C PRO A 122 -6.22 -4.75 -12.13
N PHE A 123 -5.58 -4.09 -11.16
CA PHE A 123 -5.02 -4.70 -9.94
C PHE A 123 -5.83 -4.22 -8.73
N VAL A 124 -6.72 -5.06 -8.23
CA VAL A 124 -7.71 -4.64 -7.22
C VAL A 124 -7.22 -4.94 -5.81
N THR A 125 -7.12 -3.90 -4.98
CA THR A 125 -6.83 -4.03 -3.54
C THR A 125 -8.13 -4.04 -2.74
N LEU A 126 -8.39 -5.10 -1.96
CA LEU A 126 -9.63 -5.22 -1.20
C LEU A 126 -9.67 -4.31 0.02
N PHE A 127 -8.56 -4.21 0.76
CA PHE A 127 -8.50 -3.36 1.95
C PHE A 127 -7.35 -2.37 1.91
N HIS A 128 -7.71 -1.08 1.79
CA HIS A 128 -6.79 0.05 1.89
C HIS A 128 -7.26 1.03 2.98
N TRP A 129 -7.42 0.48 4.18
CA TRP A 129 -7.55 1.17 5.48
C TRP A 129 -8.89 1.84 5.79
N ASP A 130 -9.84 1.84 4.86
CA ASP A 130 -11.15 2.46 5.00
C ASP A 130 -12.20 1.49 5.59
N LEU A 131 -11.89 0.91 6.76
CA LEU A 131 -12.81 0.01 7.47
C LEU A 131 -14.18 0.70 7.69
N PRO A 132 -15.32 0.03 7.40
CA PRO A 132 -16.64 0.53 7.75
C PRO A 132 -16.74 0.85 9.24
N LEU A 133 -17.21 2.06 9.57
CA LEU A 133 -17.27 2.54 10.95
C LEU A 133 -18.11 1.61 11.85
N GLU A 134 -19.14 0.98 11.27
CA GLU A 134 -20.01 0.06 11.99
C GLU A 134 -19.26 -1.18 12.50
N LEU A 135 -18.32 -1.72 11.72
CA LEU A 135 -17.46 -2.82 12.20
C LEU A 135 -16.50 -2.36 13.29
N GLU A 136 -15.98 -1.14 13.19
CA GLU A 136 -15.10 -0.58 14.23
C GLU A 136 -15.85 -0.38 15.57
N ARG A 137 -17.13 0.01 15.53
CA ARG A 137 -18.00 0.09 16.72
C ARG A 137 -18.19 -1.28 17.38
N GLN A 138 -18.18 -2.36 16.60
CA GLN A 138 -18.20 -3.74 17.08
C GLN A 138 -16.82 -4.27 17.48
N GLY A 139 -15.78 -3.43 17.47
CA GLY A 139 -14.42 -3.75 17.89
C GLY A 139 -13.38 -3.75 16.76
N GLY A 140 -13.82 -3.73 15.50
CA GLY A 140 -12.99 -3.67 14.29
C GLY A 140 -11.95 -4.79 14.25
N TRP A 141 -10.70 -4.45 13.95
CA TRP A 141 -9.60 -5.43 13.91
C TRP A 141 -9.24 -6.04 15.28
N LEU A 142 -9.89 -5.65 16.39
CA LEU A 142 -9.78 -6.35 17.67
C LEU A 142 -10.88 -7.40 17.88
N ASN A 143 -11.95 -7.35 17.08
CA ASN A 143 -12.99 -8.38 17.09
C ASN A 143 -12.58 -9.51 16.13
N ARG A 144 -12.72 -10.77 16.55
CA ARG A 144 -12.36 -11.94 15.75
C ARG A 144 -13.31 -12.14 14.57
N ASP A 145 -14.57 -11.74 14.72
CA ASP A 145 -15.60 -11.83 13.68
C ASP A 145 -15.25 -11.03 12.42
N ILE A 146 -14.30 -10.07 12.54
CA ILE A 146 -13.78 -9.33 11.39
C ILE A 146 -13.26 -10.26 10.28
N ALA A 147 -12.73 -11.44 10.65
CA ALA A 147 -12.22 -12.40 9.70
C ALA A 147 -13.32 -12.96 8.79
N ASP A 148 -14.53 -13.16 9.33
CA ASP A 148 -15.65 -13.69 8.56
C ASP A 148 -16.33 -12.58 7.75
N HIS A 149 -16.46 -11.38 8.32
CA HIS A 149 -16.96 -10.21 7.58
C HIS A 149 -16.07 -9.88 6.39
N PHE A 150 -14.74 -9.85 6.60
CA PHE A 150 -13.78 -9.58 5.54
C PHE A 150 -13.74 -10.68 4.49
N SER A 151 -13.84 -11.95 4.91
CA SER A 151 -13.94 -13.09 3.98
C SER A 151 -15.20 -13.03 3.11
N GLY A 152 -16.35 -12.67 3.69
CA GLY A 152 -17.60 -12.49 2.94
C GLY A 152 -17.52 -11.32 1.95
N TYR A 153 -16.92 -10.21 2.35
CA TYR A 153 -16.62 -9.07 1.47
C TYR A 153 -15.70 -9.47 0.31
N ALA A 154 -14.60 -10.17 0.58
CA ALA A 154 -13.67 -10.63 -0.44
C ALA A 154 -14.34 -11.55 -1.46
N ARG A 155 -15.16 -12.49 -0.99
CA ARG A 155 -15.96 -13.37 -1.84
C ARG A 155 -16.92 -12.58 -2.75
N LEU A 156 -17.68 -11.65 -2.18
CA LEU A 156 -18.60 -10.78 -2.92
C LEU A 156 -17.88 -10.04 -4.06
N MET A 157 -16.70 -9.49 -3.80
CA MET A 157 -15.96 -8.75 -4.82
C MET A 157 -15.49 -9.65 -5.97
N VAL A 158 -15.05 -10.88 -5.69
CA VAL A 158 -14.71 -11.86 -6.73
C VAL A 158 -15.94 -12.33 -7.50
N ASP A 159 -17.06 -12.57 -6.83
CA ASP A 159 -18.32 -12.91 -7.52
C ASP A 159 -18.79 -11.77 -8.43
N THR A 160 -18.50 -10.51 -8.07
CA THR A 160 -18.92 -9.32 -8.80
C THR A 160 -17.99 -8.95 -9.98
N LEU A 161 -16.68 -9.08 -9.80
CA LEU A 161 -15.67 -8.55 -10.75
C LEU A 161 -14.67 -9.61 -11.24
N GLY A 162 -14.63 -10.80 -10.66
CA GLY A 162 -13.61 -11.82 -10.94
C GLY A 162 -13.70 -12.42 -12.35
N ASP A 163 -14.81 -12.22 -13.05
CA ASP A 163 -14.95 -12.52 -14.48
C ASP A 163 -13.93 -11.75 -15.33
N ARG A 164 -13.64 -10.51 -14.94
CA ARG A 164 -12.78 -9.56 -15.65
C ARG A 164 -11.47 -9.25 -14.93
N VAL A 165 -11.47 -9.19 -13.59
CA VAL A 165 -10.30 -8.87 -12.77
C VAL A 165 -9.51 -10.14 -12.45
N LYS A 166 -8.25 -10.19 -12.89
CA LYS A 166 -7.37 -11.34 -12.68
C LYS A 166 -6.35 -11.15 -11.57
N ASN A 167 -6.03 -9.92 -11.16
CA ASN A 167 -5.02 -9.66 -10.14
C ASN A 167 -5.65 -9.00 -8.91
N TRP A 168 -5.54 -9.68 -7.77
CA TRP A 168 -6.14 -9.24 -6.51
C TRP A 168 -5.07 -9.09 -5.43
N ILE A 169 -5.21 -8.05 -4.62
CA ILE A 169 -4.38 -7.76 -3.46
C ILE A 169 -5.30 -7.76 -2.23
N ILE A 170 -5.08 -8.65 -1.28
CA ILE A 170 -5.97 -8.75 -0.10
C ILE A 170 -5.84 -7.52 0.80
N LEU A 171 -4.62 -7.23 1.27
CA LEU A 171 -4.35 -6.12 2.19
C LEU A 171 -3.30 -5.19 1.59
N ASN A 172 -3.47 -3.89 1.83
CA ASN A 172 -2.37 -2.93 1.73
C ASN A 172 -1.76 -2.65 3.12
N GLU A 173 -0.46 -2.89 3.27
CA GLU A 173 0.37 -2.46 4.39
C GLU A 173 -0.23 -2.73 5.79
N PRO A 174 -0.47 -4.01 6.15
CA PRO A 174 -1.01 -4.36 7.45
C PRO A 174 -0.20 -3.76 8.62
N PHE A 175 1.12 -3.73 8.49
CA PHE A 175 1.99 -3.10 9.48
C PHE A 175 1.59 -1.65 9.80
N VAL A 176 1.34 -0.83 8.79
CA VAL A 176 1.16 0.62 8.95
C VAL A 176 -0.16 0.92 9.65
N PHE A 177 -1.28 0.42 9.13
CA PHE A 177 -2.58 0.73 9.73
C PHE A 177 -2.76 0.08 11.11
N LEU A 178 -2.15 -1.08 11.36
CA LEU A 178 -2.22 -1.72 12.67
C LEU A 178 -1.32 -1.04 13.70
N LEU A 179 -0.08 -0.70 13.35
CA LEU A 179 0.81 -0.01 14.26
C LEU A 179 0.28 1.39 14.57
N LEU A 180 -0.05 2.17 13.54
CA LEU A 180 -0.48 3.55 13.70
C LEU A 180 -1.92 3.64 14.22
N GLY A 181 -2.80 2.68 13.91
CA GLY A 181 -4.21 2.68 14.34
C GLY A 181 -4.48 1.98 15.68
N TYR A 182 -3.77 0.89 15.99
CA TYR A 182 -4.03 0.05 17.16
C TYR A 182 -2.86 -0.03 18.16
N GLY A 183 -1.63 0.32 17.74
CA GLY A 183 -0.44 0.36 18.61
C GLY A 183 -0.16 1.73 19.21
N ILE A 184 -0.03 2.74 18.36
CA ILE A 184 0.41 4.12 18.69
C ILE A 184 -0.77 5.10 18.72
N GLY A 185 -1.84 4.81 17.99
CA GLY A 185 -3.03 5.66 17.90
C GLY A 185 -2.77 7.01 17.22
N TYR A 186 -1.88 7.02 16.22
CA TYR A 186 -1.65 8.14 15.31
C TYR A 186 -2.72 8.22 14.21
N PHE A 187 -3.16 7.07 13.71
CA PHE A 187 -4.21 6.91 12.71
C PHE A 187 -5.51 6.42 13.36
N PRO A 188 -6.67 6.48 12.66
CA PRO A 188 -7.86 5.79 13.11
C PRO A 188 -7.62 4.29 13.32
N PRO A 189 -8.29 3.65 14.28
CA PRO A 189 -9.28 4.20 15.22
C PRO A 189 -8.67 4.86 16.49
N GLN A 190 -7.38 5.22 16.47
CA GLN A 190 -6.64 5.81 17.60
C GLN A 190 -6.55 4.93 18.85
N LYS A 191 -6.60 3.61 18.69
CA LYS A 191 -6.35 2.64 19.77
C LYS A 191 -4.85 2.57 20.07
N ARG A 192 -4.51 2.24 21.32
CA ARG A 192 -3.13 2.21 21.81
C ARG A 192 -2.83 0.98 22.65
N GLY A 193 -1.60 0.48 22.50
CA GLY A 193 -1.01 -0.50 23.39
C GLY A 193 -0.51 -1.76 22.67
N PRO A 194 0.57 -2.38 23.17
CA PRO A 194 1.21 -3.54 22.53
C PRO A 194 0.28 -4.77 22.46
N ALA A 195 -0.62 -4.94 23.43
CA ALA A 195 -1.59 -6.04 23.40
C ALA A 195 -2.64 -5.86 22.30
N LYS A 196 -3.11 -4.62 22.08
CA LYS A 196 -4.05 -4.29 21.00
C LYS A 196 -3.38 -4.48 19.64
N PHE A 197 -2.16 -3.98 19.47
CA PHE A 197 -1.36 -4.20 18.26
C PHE A 197 -1.13 -5.69 17.98
N ALA A 198 -0.70 -6.48 18.97
CA ALA A 198 -0.49 -7.91 18.79
C ALA A 198 -1.79 -8.64 18.43
N ARG A 199 -2.89 -8.32 19.12
CA ARG A 199 -4.22 -8.89 18.82
C ARG A 199 -4.70 -8.55 17.42
N SER A 200 -4.65 -7.28 17.05
CA SER A 200 -5.09 -6.83 15.73
C SER A 200 -4.20 -7.39 14.62
N SER A 201 -2.90 -7.56 14.86
CA SER A 201 -1.98 -8.21 13.91
C SER A 201 -2.38 -9.63 13.61
N HIS A 202 -2.67 -10.43 14.64
CA HIS A 202 -3.07 -11.82 14.43
C HIS A 202 -4.44 -11.95 13.73
N LEU A 203 -5.45 -11.21 14.21
CA LEU A 203 -6.80 -11.30 13.63
C LEU A 203 -6.86 -10.78 12.18
N THR A 204 -6.04 -9.80 11.83
CA THR A 204 -5.90 -9.32 10.44
C THR A 204 -5.27 -10.39 9.55
N MET A 205 -4.26 -11.10 10.03
CA MET A 205 -3.63 -12.20 9.30
C MET A 205 -4.58 -13.38 9.10
N LEU A 206 -5.37 -13.70 10.13
CA LEU A 206 -6.44 -14.69 10.03
C LEU A 206 -7.49 -14.28 8.98
N ALA A 207 -7.92 -13.02 9.00
CA ALA A 207 -8.87 -12.46 8.03
C ALA A 207 -8.34 -12.56 6.59
N GLN A 208 -7.06 -12.20 6.38
CA GLN A 208 -6.41 -12.30 5.08
C GLN A 208 -6.40 -13.74 4.54
N GLY A 209 -6.03 -14.70 5.39
CA GLY A 209 -5.98 -16.12 5.02
C GLY A 209 -7.35 -16.72 4.70
N LYS A 210 -8.38 -16.33 5.46
CA LYS A 210 -9.79 -16.71 5.17
C LYS A 210 -10.27 -16.10 3.86
N ALA A 211 -10.04 -14.80 3.66
CA ALA A 211 -10.43 -14.07 2.45
C ALA A 211 -9.80 -14.68 1.19
N ALA A 212 -8.49 -14.96 1.21
CA ALA A 212 -7.79 -15.56 0.09
C ALA A 212 -8.37 -16.93 -0.30
N ARG A 213 -8.68 -17.79 0.69
CA ARG A 213 -9.33 -19.08 0.43
C ARG A 213 -10.75 -18.94 -0.10
N ALA A 214 -11.54 -18.02 0.45
CA ALA A 214 -12.90 -17.79 -0.02
C ALA A 214 -12.92 -17.30 -1.48
N MET A 215 -11.95 -16.47 -1.87
CA MET A 215 -11.76 -16.01 -3.24
C MET A 215 -11.34 -17.15 -4.17
N ALA A 216 -10.32 -17.92 -3.80
CA ALA A 216 -9.84 -19.05 -4.61
C ALA A 216 -10.91 -20.15 -4.77
N ALA A 217 -11.74 -20.38 -3.75
CA ALA A 217 -12.87 -21.30 -3.83
C ALA A 217 -14.00 -20.76 -4.73
N ALA A 218 -14.13 -19.44 -4.88
CA ALA A 218 -15.09 -18.83 -5.79
C ALA A 218 -14.64 -18.96 -7.25
N ARG A 219 -13.34 -18.83 -7.49
CA ARG A 219 -12.79 -18.69 -8.82
C ARG A 219 -11.31 -19.09 -8.85
N SER A 220 -10.95 -20.00 -9.76
CA SER A 220 -9.60 -20.57 -9.86
C SER A 220 -8.69 -19.89 -10.88
N ASP A 221 -9.24 -19.05 -11.78
CA ASP A 221 -8.49 -18.36 -12.84
C ASP A 221 -8.01 -16.95 -12.44
N ILE A 222 -7.92 -16.67 -11.13
CA ILE A 222 -7.43 -15.41 -10.57
C ILE A 222 -6.11 -15.61 -9.84
N LYS A 223 -5.32 -14.53 -9.75
CA LYS A 223 -4.11 -14.44 -8.94
C LYS A 223 -4.41 -13.63 -7.68
N ILE A 224 -4.01 -14.16 -6.54
CA ILE A 224 -4.21 -13.57 -5.23
C ILE A 224 -2.86 -13.28 -4.61
N GLY A 225 -2.60 -12.01 -4.33
CA GLY A 225 -1.43 -11.53 -3.61
C GLY A 225 -1.79 -10.71 -2.38
N THR A 226 -0.76 -10.23 -1.70
CA THR A 226 -0.88 -9.25 -0.62
C THR A 226 0.24 -8.23 -0.71
N THR A 227 0.04 -7.03 -0.17
CA THR A 227 1.02 -5.94 -0.23
C THR A 227 1.50 -5.57 1.17
N ILE A 228 2.82 -5.46 1.33
CA ILE A 228 3.45 -5.04 2.57
C ILE A 228 4.23 -3.72 2.40
N SER A 229 4.24 -2.90 3.45
CA SER A 229 5.18 -1.79 3.54
C SER A 229 6.52 -2.35 3.99
N THR A 230 7.60 -1.95 3.35
CA THR A 230 8.95 -2.36 3.71
C THR A 230 9.82 -1.18 4.06
N LEU A 231 10.79 -1.41 4.95
CA LEU A 231 11.77 -0.43 5.33
C LEU A 231 13.15 -1.08 5.29
N ALA A 232 14.00 -0.60 4.38
CA ALA A 232 15.38 -1.06 4.32
C ALA A 232 16.10 -0.62 5.61
N GLY A 233 16.90 -1.51 6.18
CA GLY A 233 17.59 -1.27 7.44
C GLY A 233 19.10 -1.38 7.28
N GLU A 234 19.83 -0.47 7.90
CA GLU A 234 21.29 -0.55 8.03
C GLU A 234 21.69 -0.43 9.50
N ALA A 235 22.67 -1.23 9.95
CA ALA A 235 23.15 -1.13 11.32
C ALA A 235 24.08 0.10 11.46
N ALA A 236 23.95 0.85 12.55
CA ALA A 236 24.80 2.02 12.80
C ALA A 236 26.30 1.67 12.93
N SER A 237 26.64 0.42 13.24
CA SER A 237 27.99 -0.15 13.09
C SER A 237 27.94 -1.68 13.12
N ASN A 238 29.08 -2.32 12.85
CA ASN A 238 29.26 -3.78 12.93
C ASN A 238 29.30 -4.34 14.37
N ALA A 239 29.07 -3.52 15.39
CA ALA A 239 29.01 -4.01 16.76
C ALA A 239 27.82 -5.00 16.94
N PRO A 240 28.01 -6.16 17.62
CA PRO A 240 26.97 -7.19 17.74
C PRO A 240 25.61 -6.68 18.23
N ARG A 241 25.60 -5.68 19.13
CA ARG A 241 24.38 -5.03 19.63
C ARG A 241 23.59 -4.30 18.54
N HIS A 242 24.26 -3.68 17.57
CA HIS A 242 23.63 -2.93 16.47
C HIS A 242 23.14 -3.88 15.38
N LEU A 243 23.87 -4.98 15.13
CA LEU A 243 23.38 -6.07 14.29
C LEU A 243 22.14 -6.75 14.89
N ALA A 244 22.11 -6.96 16.21
CA ALA A 244 20.91 -7.46 16.87
C ALA A 244 19.73 -6.48 16.79
N ALA A 245 19.99 -5.16 16.86
CA ALA A 245 18.97 -4.14 16.67
C ALA A 245 18.43 -4.15 15.23
N LEU A 246 19.30 -4.33 14.24
CA LEU A 246 18.92 -4.46 12.83
C LEU A 246 18.04 -5.70 12.60
N ARG A 247 18.35 -6.85 13.22
CA ARG A 247 17.48 -8.04 13.14
C ARG A 247 16.08 -7.79 13.68
N ARG A 248 15.94 -7.06 14.79
CA ARG A 248 14.62 -6.69 15.34
C ARG A 248 13.89 -5.68 14.45
N HIS A 249 14.60 -4.71 13.88
CA HIS A 249 14.03 -3.79 12.91
C HIS A 249 13.48 -4.57 11.70
N ASP A 250 14.28 -5.47 11.15
CA ASP A 250 13.88 -6.29 10.02
C ASP A 250 12.68 -7.22 10.35
N ALA A 251 12.72 -7.85 11.52
CA ALA A 251 11.59 -8.64 12.01
C ALA A 251 10.30 -7.81 12.12
N PHE A 252 10.41 -6.55 12.57
CA PHE A 252 9.28 -5.69 12.87
C PHE A 252 8.66 -5.07 11.61
N PHE A 253 9.48 -4.47 10.74
CA PHE A 253 9.00 -3.78 9.55
C PHE A 253 8.77 -4.70 8.36
N ASN A 254 9.58 -5.75 8.20
CA ASN A 254 9.61 -6.52 6.95
C ASN A 254 9.05 -7.93 7.12
N ARG A 255 9.40 -8.64 8.20
CA ARG A 255 9.05 -10.08 8.33
C ARG A 255 7.72 -10.37 9.02
N LEU A 256 7.24 -9.47 9.89
CA LEU A 256 6.07 -9.70 10.75
C LEU A 256 4.81 -10.19 9.99
N TYR A 257 4.63 -9.73 8.76
CA TYR A 257 3.47 -10.08 7.92
C TYR A 257 3.83 -10.95 6.71
N VAL A 258 5.10 -11.36 6.58
CA VAL A 258 5.58 -12.27 5.51
C VAL A 258 5.86 -13.65 6.06
N ASP A 259 6.64 -13.75 7.13
CA ASP A 259 7.02 -15.05 7.70
C ASP A 259 5.80 -15.92 8.05
N PRO A 260 4.70 -15.39 8.63
CA PRO A 260 3.53 -16.22 8.91
C PRO A 260 2.81 -16.73 7.66
N ILE A 261 2.69 -15.92 6.60
CA ILE A 261 1.97 -16.34 5.37
C ILE A 261 2.72 -17.43 4.61
N VAL A 262 4.06 -17.47 4.73
CA VAL A 262 4.90 -18.50 4.11
C VAL A 262 5.18 -19.70 5.04
N GLY A 263 4.52 -19.79 6.20
CA GLY A 263 4.65 -20.93 7.12
C GLY A 263 5.88 -20.91 8.01
N ARG A 264 6.61 -19.80 8.11
CA ARG A 264 7.76 -19.62 9.02
C ARG A 264 7.36 -19.15 10.42
N GLY A 265 6.07 -18.90 10.64
CA GLY A 265 5.51 -18.44 11.91
C GLY A 265 5.83 -16.98 12.23
N TYR A 266 5.34 -16.50 13.38
CA TYR A 266 5.65 -15.15 13.84
C TYR A 266 7.09 -15.06 14.37
N PRO A 267 7.79 -13.91 14.19
CA PRO A 267 9.18 -13.73 14.62
C PRO A 267 9.29 -13.46 16.14
N PHE A 268 8.79 -14.38 16.98
CA PHE A 268 8.76 -14.23 18.45
C PHE A 268 10.15 -14.15 19.08
N GLN A 269 11.17 -14.75 18.45
CA GLN A 269 12.55 -14.69 18.94
C GLN A 269 13.12 -13.27 18.84
N ASP A 270 12.89 -12.61 17.70
CA ASP A 270 13.33 -11.24 17.46
C ASP A 270 12.43 -10.21 18.17
N LEU A 271 11.14 -10.52 18.32
CA LEU A 271 10.12 -9.64 18.90
C LEU A 271 9.29 -10.34 20.00
N PRO A 272 9.86 -10.56 21.20
CA PRO A 272 9.19 -11.31 22.27
C PRO A 272 7.84 -10.74 22.72
N PHE A 273 7.64 -9.42 22.58
CA PHE A 273 6.38 -8.78 22.97
C PHE A 273 5.18 -9.25 22.14
N LEU A 274 5.41 -9.81 20.94
CA LEU A 274 4.37 -10.36 20.10
C LEU A 274 3.69 -11.58 20.75
N ARG A 275 4.34 -12.27 21.70
CA ARG A 275 3.72 -13.38 22.45
C ARG A 275 2.44 -12.99 23.19
N LYS A 276 2.16 -11.69 23.33
CA LYS A 276 0.84 -11.19 23.78
C LYS A 276 -0.32 -11.63 22.88
N MET A 277 -0.07 -12.11 21.66
CA MET A 277 -1.10 -12.72 20.81
C MET A 277 -1.32 -14.21 21.09
N GLU A 278 -0.41 -14.93 21.74
CA GLU A 278 -0.56 -16.38 22.00
C GLU A 278 -1.91 -16.75 22.63
N PRO A 279 -2.46 -16.02 23.62
CA PRO A 279 -3.74 -16.38 24.24
C PRO A 279 -4.97 -16.28 23.32
N ILE A 280 -4.84 -15.67 22.14
CA ILE A 280 -5.95 -15.48 21.20
C ILE A 280 -5.81 -16.33 19.93
N ILE A 281 -4.66 -16.97 19.73
CA ILE A 281 -4.40 -17.88 18.61
C ILE A 281 -5.14 -19.18 18.92
N HIS A 282 -6.13 -19.53 18.10
CA HIS A 282 -6.76 -20.84 18.16
C HIS A 282 -5.87 -21.86 17.44
N PRO A 283 -5.96 -23.17 17.77
CA PRO A 283 -5.08 -24.20 17.21
C PRO A 283 -4.94 -24.17 15.68
N ASP A 284 -6.04 -23.95 14.97
CA ASP A 284 -6.09 -24.00 13.50
C ASP A 284 -5.81 -22.63 12.82
N ASP A 285 -5.54 -21.58 13.60
CA ASP A 285 -5.40 -20.24 13.05
C ASP A 285 -4.17 -20.09 12.16
N MET A 286 -3.08 -20.75 12.53
CA MET A 286 -1.84 -20.63 11.76
C MET A 286 -1.93 -21.34 10.40
N ASP A 287 -2.69 -22.43 10.32
CA ASP A 287 -3.00 -23.09 9.05
C ASP A 287 -3.81 -22.17 8.14
N MET A 288 -4.70 -21.36 8.73
CA MET A 288 -5.46 -20.35 7.99
C MET A 288 -4.59 -19.15 7.60
N VAL A 289 -3.73 -18.66 8.48
CA VAL A 289 -2.81 -17.54 8.21
C VAL A 289 -1.85 -17.87 7.07
N GLN A 290 -1.31 -19.09 7.05
CA GLN A 290 -0.49 -19.56 5.95
C GLN A 290 -1.35 -19.68 4.68
N TYR A 291 -0.91 -19.09 3.58
CA TYR A 291 -1.58 -19.21 2.30
C TYR A 291 -0.56 -19.04 1.16
N PRO A 292 -0.60 -19.90 0.13
CA PRO A 292 0.33 -19.82 -1.00
C PRO A 292 -0.10 -18.69 -1.96
N PHE A 293 0.25 -17.45 -1.62
CA PHE A 293 -0.05 -16.29 -2.47
C PHE A 293 0.71 -16.37 -3.82
N ASP A 294 0.05 -15.97 -4.90
CA ASP A 294 0.61 -15.95 -6.26
C ASP A 294 1.66 -14.86 -6.46
N PHE A 295 1.67 -13.84 -5.58
CA PHE A 295 2.70 -12.81 -5.56
C PHE A 295 2.72 -12.04 -4.23
N LEU A 296 3.87 -11.42 -3.93
CA LEU A 296 4.01 -10.43 -2.87
C LEU A 296 4.21 -9.03 -3.47
N GLY A 297 3.34 -8.10 -3.10
CA GLY A 297 3.48 -6.68 -3.37
C GLY A 297 4.37 -6.00 -2.36
N ILE A 298 5.31 -5.19 -2.85
CA ILE A 298 6.26 -4.42 -2.05
C ILE A 298 5.94 -2.94 -2.23
N ASN A 299 5.60 -2.28 -1.12
CA ASN A 299 5.63 -0.83 -1.02
C ASN A 299 6.95 -0.43 -0.38
N HIS A 300 7.71 0.43 -1.05
CA HIS A 300 9.03 0.80 -0.58
C HIS A 300 9.36 2.25 -0.93
N TYR A 301 9.83 3.01 0.06
CA TYR A 301 10.04 4.45 -0.08
C TYR A 301 11.39 4.95 0.44
N SER A 302 11.94 4.30 1.46
CA SER A 302 13.07 4.84 2.22
C SER A 302 13.83 3.75 2.97
N ARG A 303 14.87 4.17 3.70
CA ARG A 303 15.62 3.33 4.64
C ARG A 303 15.66 3.92 6.04
N LYS A 304 16.17 3.14 6.98
CA LYS A 304 16.58 3.61 8.31
C LYS A 304 17.95 3.06 8.68
N THR A 305 18.78 3.94 9.25
CA THR A 305 19.94 3.50 10.02
C THR A 305 19.51 3.23 11.46
N VAL A 306 19.87 2.07 12.00
CA VAL A 306 19.34 1.55 13.25
C VAL A 306 20.48 1.30 14.24
N ARG A 307 20.29 1.75 15.48
CA ARG A 307 21.18 1.45 16.61
C ARG A 307 20.43 0.72 17.71
N SER A 308 21.20 0.04 18.55
CA SER A 308 20.69 -0.56 19.79
C SER A 308 20.26 0.53 20.76
N ALA A 309 19.08 0.36 21.34
CA ALA A 309 18.51 1.28 22.31
C ALA A 309 17.85 0.48 23.44
N TRP A 310 18.62 0.12 24.46
CA TRP A 310 18.14 -0.75 25.56
C TRP A 310 16.98 -0.14 26.36
N TRP A 311 16.91 1.20 26.39
CA TRP A 311 15.85 1.97 27.06
C TRP A 311 14.52 1.97 26.29
N MET A 312 14.51 1.57 25.01
CA MET A 312 13.29 1.48 24.22
C MET A 312 12.53 0.20 24.58
N PRO A 313 11.31 0.28 25.15
CA PRO A 313 10.55 -0.90 25.52
C PRO A 313 10.20 -1.72 24.28
N TYR A 314 10.17 -3.04 24.46
CA TYR A 314 9.81 -4.06 23.44
C TYR A 314 10.78 -4.17 22.24
N LEU A 315 11.03 -3.08 21.53
CA LEU A 315 11.79 -3.08 20.27
C LEU A 315 13.30 -3.04 20.48
N LYS A 316 13.77 -2.42 21.58
CA LYS A 316 15.21 -2.31 21.92
C LYS A 316 16.11 -1.75 20.80
N PHE A 317 15.55 -1.03 19.83
CA PHE A 317 16.25 -0.33 18.76
C PHE A 317 15.71 1.10 18.62
N TRP A 318 16.52 1.98 18.04
CA TRP A 318 16.13 3.35 17.74
C TRP A 318 16.76 3.80 16.43
N GLU A 319 16.11 4.74 15.76
CA GLU A 319 16.65 5.39 14.58
C GLU A 319 17.94 6.13 14.94
N HIS A 320 19.03 5.74 14.31
CA HIS A 320 20.22 6.57 14.26
C HIS A 320 19.89 7.74 13.32
N LYS A 321 20.15 8.98 13.76
CA LYS A 321 19.84 10.17 12.95
C LYS A 321 20.40 9.98 11.54
N PRO A 322 19.68 10.43 10.50
CA PRO A 322 20.16 10.32 9.13
C PRO A 322 21.56 10.94 9.01
N LEU A 323 22.36 10.39 8.12
CA LEU A 323 23.69 10.90 7.82
C LEU A 323 23.58 12.39 7.45
N LYS A 324 24.58 13.19 7.81
CA LYS A 324 24.68 14.56 7.30
C LYS A 324 24.70 14.49 5.76
N ASP A 325 24.03 15.44 5.10
CA ASP A 325 24.08 15.62 3.64
C ASP A 325 23.35 14.58 2.77
N VAL A 326 22.27 13.95 3.28
CA VAL A 326 21.39 13.08 2.47
C VAL A 326 20.20 13.83 1.89
N GLU A 327 19.75 13.44 0.69
CA GLU A 327 18.51 13.95 0.12
C GLU A 327 17.30 13.44 0.93
N ILE A 328 16.39 14.36 1.27
CA ILE A 328 15.12 14.06 1.95
C ILE A 328 13.93 14.55 1.13
N THR A 329 12.86 13.77 1.14
CA THR A 329 11.57 14.12 0.56
C THR A 329 10.83 15.12 1.45
N SER A 330 9.71 15.67 0.99
CA SER A 330 8.86 16.54 1.81
C SER A 330 8.22 15.79 2.99
N MET A 331 8.19 14.44 2.97
CA MET A 331 7.80 13.60 4.12
C MET A 331 8.89 13.49 5.20
N GLY A 332 10.08 14.04 4.95
CA GLY A 332 11.25 13.84 5.81
C GLY A 332 11.84 12.43 5.69
N TRP A 333 11.55 11.73 4.60
CA TRP A 333 12.09 10.40 4.31
C TRP A 333 13.38 10.53 3.52
N GLU A 334 14.38 9.73 3.89
CA GLU A 334 15.65 9.67 3.15
C GLU A 334 15.41 9.04 1.78
N VAL A 335 15.95 9.67 0.74
CA VAL A 335 16.03 9.10 -0.61
C VAL A 335 17.21 8.15 -0.65
N HIS A 336 16.94 6.85 -0.75
CA HIS A 336 17.97 5.82 -0.77
C HIS A 336 17.59 4.68 -1.72
N PRO A 337 17.85 4.83 -3.03
CA PRO A 337 17.45 3.87 -4.05
C PRO A 337 17.91 2.43 -3.77
N ALA A 338 19.14 2.24 -3.27
CA ALA A 338 19.69 0.91 -2.98
C ALA A 338 18.85 0.10 -1.96
N GLY A 339 17.98 0.76 -1.18
CA GLY A 339 17.08 0.11 -0.25
C GLY A 339 16.07 -0.81 -0.93
N ILE A 340 15.53 -0.42 -2.10
CA ILE A 340 14.56 -1.26 -2.82
C ILE A 340 15.22 -2.53 -3.34
N TYR A 341 16.47 -2.42 -3.82
CA TYR A 341 17.26 -3.57 -4.25
C TYR A 341 17.51 -4.54 -3.09
N GLN A 342 17.86 -4.05 -1.90
CA GLN A 342 18.05 -4.90 -0.72
C GLN A 342 16.79 -5.68 -0.34
N ILE A 343 15.63 -5.01 -0.37
CA ILE A 343 14.33 -5.64 -0.09
C ILE A 343 13.97 -6.67 -1.16
N LEU A 344 14.19 -6.35 -2.43
CA LEU A 344 13.94 -7.25 -3.55
C LEU A 344 14.81 -8.50 -3.51
N LYS A 345 16.12 -8.37 -3.22
CA LYS A 345 17.01 -9.52 -3.04
C LYS A 345 16.55 -10.38 -1.88
N LYS A 346 16.26 -9.76 -0.73
CA LYS A 346 15.78 -10.47 0.46
C LYS A 346 14.55 -11.31 0.16
N PHE A 347 13.48 -10.71 -0.36
CA PHE A 347 12.24 -11.45 -0.60
C PHE A 347 12.30 -12.35 -1.83
N GLY A 348 13.22 -12.09 -2.78
CA GLY A 348 13.52 -12.99 -3.88
C GLY A 348 14.21 -14.29 -3.46
N GLU A 349 14.80 -14.34 -2.26
CA GLU A 349 15.38 -15.56 -1.68
C GLU A 349 14.35 -16.45 -0.96
N TYR A 350 13.10 -16.00 -0.82
CA TYR A 350 12.03 -16.83 -0.24
C TYR A 350 11.46 -17.75 -1.32
N PRO A 351 11.75 -19.07 -1.31
CA PRO A 351 11.23 -19.99 -2.33
C PRO A 351 9.70 -20.09 -2.35
N GLU A 352 9.04 -19.74 -1.24
CA GLU A 352 7.59 -19.74 -1.09
C GLU A 352 6.92 -18.53 -1.76
N ILE A 353 7.69 -17.52 -2.20
CA ILE A 353 7.20 -16.32 -2.86
C ILE A 353 7.46 -16.44 -4.36
N PRO A 354 6.44 -16.81 -5.17
CA PRO A 354 6.65 -17.11 -6.57
C PRO A 354 6.91 -15.86 -7.42
N ALA A 355 6.42 -14.68 -7.05
CA ALA A 355 6.61 -13.44 -7.80
C ALA A 355 6.59 -12.21 -6.89
N LEU A 356 7.32 -11.18 -7.29
CA LEU A 356 7.32 -9.86 -6.64
C LEU A 356 6.72 -8.81 -7.56
N TYR A 357 6.03 -7.83 -6.99
CA TYR A 357 5.63 -6.60 -7.65
C TYR A 357 6.02 -5.41 -6.77
N ILE A 358 6.55 -4.33 -7.35
CA ILE A 358 6.57 -3.05 -6.64
C ILE A 358 5.18 -2.45 -6.76
N THR A 359 4.36 -2.57 -5.71
CA THR A 359 2.97 -2.10 -5.72
C THR A 359 2.84 -0.63 -5.36
N GLU A 360 3.86 -0.05 -4.74
CA GLU A 360 4.04 1.38 -4.55
C GLU A 360 5.52 1.77 -4.46
N ASN A 361 5.92 2.75 -5.27
CA ASN A 361 7.16 3.52 -5.07
C ASN A 361 6.99 4.92 -5.66
N GLY A 362 7.43 5.93 -4.92
CA GLY A 362 7.40 7.32 -5.37
C GLY A 362 7.82 8.28 -4.26
N ALA A 363 7.69 9.58 -4.51
CA ALA A 363 8.19 10.59 -3.59
C ALA A 363 7.31 11.84 -3.54
N ALA A 364 7.10 12.34 -2.33
CA ALA A 364 6.51 13.65 -2.12
C ALA A 364 7.55 14.76 -2.21
N TYR A 365 7.28 15.76 -3.04
CA TYR A 365 8.02 17.01 -3.13
C TYR A 365 7.03 18.16 -3.18
N THR A 366 7.47 19.38 -2.87
CA THR A 366 6.62 20.56 -3.03
C THR A 366 6.61 20.93 -4.50
N ASP A 367 5.43 20.85 -5.12
CA ASP A 367 5.22 21.20 -6.51
C ASP A 367 4.73 22.65 -6.64
N LYS A 368 5.02 23.28 -7.78
CA LYS A 368 4.49 24.59 -8.17
C LYS A 368 4.09 24.54 -9.62
N VAL A 369 2.93 25.11 -9.93
CA VAL A 369 2.53 25.39 -11.30
C VAL A 369 3.28 26.63 -11.75
N GLU A 370 4.15 26.49 -12.74
CA GLU A 370 4.95 27.58 -13.30
C GLU A 370 4.11 28.42 -14.28
N ARG A 371 4.68 29.54 -14.75
CA ARG A 371 3.95 30.50 -15.62
C ARG A 371 3.52 29.91 -16.97
N ASP A 372 4.22 28.87 -17.43
CA ASP A 372 3.90 28.12 -18.65
C ASP A 372 2.81 27.07 -18.44
N GLY A 373 2.30 26.92 -17.21
CA GLY A 373 1.28 25.94 -16.85
C GLY A 373 1.82 24.54 -16.58
N HIS A 374 3.14 24.35 -16.61
CA HIS A 374 3.82 23.08 -16.33
C HIS A 374 4.28 22.98 -14.87
N ILE A 375 4.70 21.78 -14.47
CA ILE A 375 5.21 21.49 -13.13
C ILE A 375 6.53 20.74 -13.29
N HIS A 376 7.63 21.45 -13.06
CA HIS A 376 9.00 20.94 -13.24
C HIS A 376 9.49 20.21 -11.98
N ASP A 377 9.04 18.97 -11.79
CA ASP A 377 9.33 18.14 -10.62
C ASP A 377 10.54 17.21 -10.81
N GLU A 378 11.66 17.80 -11.22
CA GLU A 378 12.92 17.09 -11.53
C GLU A 378 13.40 16.12 -10.44
N ARG A 379 13.16 16.46 -9.17
CA ARG A 379 13.51 15.60 -8.03
C ARG A 379 12.68 14.31 -8.00
N ARG A 380 11.37 14.41 -8.30
CA ARG A 380 10.47 13.25 -8.40
C ARG A 380 10.86 12.35 -9.57
N LYS A 381 11.14 12.96 -10.73
CA LYS A 381 11.62 12.25 -11.91
C LYS A 381 12.91 11.47 -11.61
N ARG A 382 13.91 12.13 -11.01
CA ARG A 382 15.18 11.48 -10.63
C ARG A 382 14.97 10.36 -9.61
N TYR A 383 14.12 10.56 -8.60
CA TYR A 383 13.78 9.52 -7.63
C TYR A 383 13.26 8.25 -8.33
N ILE A 384 12.26 8.38 -9.22
CA ILE A 384 11.67 7.24 -9.91
C ILE A 384 12.72 6.54 -10.79
N GLN A 385 13.53 7.31 -11.52
CA GLN A 385 14.62 6.78 -12.35
C GLN A 385 15.61 5.93 -11.55
N GLU A 386 16.11 6.46 -10.43
CA GLU A 386 17.12 5.79 -9.61
C GLU A 386 16.57 4.50 -8.98
N TYR A 387 15.31 4.49 -8.52
CA TYR A 387 14.69 3.29 -7.95
C TYR A 387 14.39 2.23 -9.02
N LEU A 388 13.99 2.63 -10.23
CA LEU A 388 13.82 1.71 -11.36
C LEU A 388 15.14 1.06 -11.78
N GLN A 389 16.26 1.78 -11.75
CA GLN A 389 17.58 1.16 -12.01
C GLN A 389 17.90 0.05 -11.00
N GLN A 390 17.54 0.25 -9.73
CA GLN A 390 17.73 -0.76 -8.67
C GLN A 390 16.80 -1.96 -8.87
N CYS A 391 15.57 -1.75 -9.36
CA CYS A 391 14.66 -2.81 -9.76
C CYS A 391 15.22 -3.63 -10.95
N LEU A 392 15.73 -2.93 -11.98
CA LEU A 392 16.36 -3.58 -13.15
C LEU A 392 17.58 -4.40 -12.73
N LYS A 393 18.42 -3.85 -11.85
CA LYS A 393 19.56 -4.55 -11.28
C LYS A 393 19.13 -5.85 -10.58
N ALA A 394 18.14 -5.78 -9.69
CA ALA A 394 17.63 -6.96 -8.99
C ALA A 394 17.11 -8.04 -9.97
N ARG A 395 16.38 -7.63 -11.01
CA ARG A 395 15.86 -8.55 -12.04
C ARG A 395 16.97 -9.19 -12.87
N ARG A 396 17.99 -8.43 -13.27
CA ARG A 396 19.18 -8.96 -13.97
C ARG A 396 19.95 -9.98 -13.11
N GLU A 397 19.86 -9.89 -11.79
CA GLU A 397 20.42 -10.86 -10.85
C GLU A 397 19.44 -11.99 -10.45
N GLY A 398 18.36 -12.19 -11.21
CA GLY A 398 17.47 -13.34 -11.07
C GLY A 398 16.27 -13.15 -10.14
N VAL A 399 16.07 -11.96 -9.55
CA VAL A 399 14.84 -11.70 -8.76
C VAL A 399 13.62 -11.73 -9.67
N ASN A 400 12.60 -12.52 -9.33
CA ASN A 400 11.38 -12.64 -10.10
C ASN A 400 10.41 -11.45 -9.90
N LEU A 401 10.89 -10.25 -10.21
CA LEU A 401 10.10 -9.02 -10.16
C LEU A 401 9.29 -8.88 -11.46
N LYS A 402 7.96 -8.80 -11.36
CA LYS A 402 7.03 -8.84 -12.50
C LYS A 402 6.39 -7.50 -12.87
N GLY A 403 6.42 -6.51 -11.99
CA GLY A 403 5.83 -5.22 -12.30
C GLY A 403 6.18 -4.10 -11.33
N TYR A 404 5.84 -2.89 -11.73
CA TYR A 404 6.08 -1.65 -10.99
C TYR A 404 4.89 -0.70 -11.12
N PHE A 405 4.42 -0.21 -9.97
CA PHE A 405 3.35 0.76 -9.85
C PHE A 405 3.89 2.03 -9.18
N VAL A 406 3.90 3.13 -9.93
CA VAL A 406 4.28 4.43 -9.36
C VAL A 406 3.22 4.89 -8.35
N TRP A 407 3.68 5.29 -7.17
CA TRP A 407 2.84 5.95 -6.17
C TRP A 407 3.06 7.47 -6.22
N SER A 408 2.11 8.27 -6.68
CA SER A 408 0.73 7.91 -7.09
C SER A 408 0.44 8.38 -8.51
N LEU A 409 -0.70 7.95 -9.07
CA LEU A 409 -1.22 8.54 -10.31
C LEU A 409 -1.49 10.04 -10.10
N LEU A 410 -2.36 10.35 -9.12
CA LEU A 410 -2.82 11.69 -8.80
C LEU A 410 -2.25 12.16 -7.47
N ASP A 411 -1.96 13.45 -7.35
CA ASP A 411 -1.93 14.12 -6.04
C ASP A 411 -3.26 13.90 -5.33
N ASN A 412 -3.21 13.54 -4.05
CA ASN A 412 -4.37 13.03 -3.33
C ASN A 412 -4.30 13.41 -1.83
N LEU A 413 -5.32 12.99 -1.07
CA LEU A 413 -5.32 13.16 0.38
C LEU A 413 -4.30 12.21 1.02
N GLU A 414 -3.14 12.72 1.45
CA GLU A 414 -2.09 11.93 2.10
C GLU A 414 -2.43 11.70 3.58
N TRP A 415 -3.45 10.88 3.82
CA TRP A 415 -3.86 10.42 5.15
C TRP A 415 -3.97 11.56 6.18
N LYS A 416 -3.20 11.49 7.26
CA LYS A 416 -3.19 12.52 8.30
C LYS A 416 -2.44 13.79 7.89
N GLU A 417 -1.54 13.72 6.91
CA GLU A 417 -0.79 14.88 6.40
C GLU A 417 -1.63 15.77 5.48
N GLY A 418 -2.80 15.29 5.04
CA GLY A 418 -3.73 16.07 4.23
C GLY A 418 -3.22 16.26 2.80
N TYR A 419 -3.63 17.35 2.15
CA TYR A 419 -3.31 17.64 0.74
C TYR A 419 -1.93 18.31 0.53
N ASP A 420 -1.18 18.58 1.60
CA ASP A 420 0.12 19.29 1.52
C ASP A 420 1.26 18.40 0.96
N LYS A 421 1.06 17.08 0.88
CA LYS A 421 2.06 16.10 0.45
C LYS A 421 1.66 15.52 -0.91
N THR A 422 2.28 16.02 -1.96
CA THR A 422 1.94 15.67 -3.35
C THR A 422 2.85 14.54 -3.84
N PHE A 423 2.31 13.33 -4.00
CA PHE A 423 3.03 12.16 -4.53
C PHE A 423 2.80 11.91 -6.02
N GLY A 424 1.76 12.52 -6.59
CA GLY A 424 1.29 12.22 -7.93
C GLY A 424 2.30 12.52 -9.01
N ILE A 425 2.33 11.71 -10.06
CA ILE A 425 2.91 12.09 -11.35
C ILE A 425 1.97 13.02 -12.15
N VAL A 426 0.73 13.17 -11.68
CA VAL A 426 -0.26 14.13 -12.13
C VAL A 426 -0.66 15.01 -10.94
N HIS A 427 -0.57 16.32 -11.13
CA HIS A 427 -1.06 17.31 -10.18
C HIS A 427 -2.57 17.42 -10.25
N VAL A 428 -3.20 17.58 -9.08
CA VAL A 428 -4.62 17.91 -8.94
C VAL A 428 -4.73 19.25 -8.24
N ASP A 429 -5.33 20.22 -8.93
CA ASP A 429 -5.83 21.42 -8.26
C ASP A 429 -7.10 21.03 -7.50
N PHE A 430 -7.04 20.99 -6.17
CA PHE A 430 -8.16 20.51 -5.35
C PHE A 430 -9.36 21.48 -5.32
N GLU A 431 -9.17 22.74 -5.71
CA GLU A 431 -10.27 23.72 -5.82
C GLU A 431 -11.02 23.55 -7.14
N THR A 432 -10.30 23.44 -8.25
CA THR A 432 -10.88 23.36 -9.60
C THR A 432 -11.06 21.93 -10.12
N GLN A 433 -10.45 20.96 -9.43
CA GLN A 433 -10.34 19.56 -9.83
C GLN A 433 -9.57 19.34 -11.14
N LYS A 434 -8.82 20.35 -11.63
CA LYS A 434 -8.03 20.25 -12.85
C LYS A 434 -6.83 19.31 -12.67
N ARG A 435 -6.64 18.39 -13.62
CA ARG A 435 -5.46 17.52 -13.71
C ARG A 435 -4.39 18.15 -14.61
N THR A 436 -3.13 18.17 -14.15
CA THR A 436 -1.97 18.61 -14.93
C THR A 436 -0.86 17.56 -14.84
N ILE A 437 -0.45 16.96 -15.96
CA ILE A 437 0.66 15.99 -15.97
C ILE A 437 1.96 16.72 -15.63
N LYS A 438 2.72 16.21 -14.65
CA LYS A 438 4.02 16.75 -14.26
C LYS A 438 5.13 16.25 -15.18
N ASP A 439 6.31 16.86 -15.14
CA ASP A 439 7.45 16.41 -15.93
C ASP A 439 7.86 14.96 -15.61
N SER A 440 7.71 14.51 -14.36
CA SER A 440 7.88 13.11 -13.98
C SER A 440 6.88 12.17 -14.67
N GLY A 441 5.63 12.61 -14.85
CA GLY A 441 4.59 11.86 -15.57
C GLY A 441 4.83 11.83 -17.08
N LEU A 442 5.25 12.95 -17.67
CA LEU A 442 5.66 13.02 -19.08
C LEU A 442 6.86 12.11 -19.35
N TRP A 443 7.88 12.15 -18.48
CA TRP A 443 9.01 11.25 -18.56
C TRP A 443 8.59 9.78 -18.42
N TYR A 444 7.69 9.46 -17.48
CA TYR A 444 7.24 8.08 -17.29
C TYR A 444 6.51 7.58 -18.56
N ARG A 445 5.64 8.39 -19.16
CA ARG A 445 5.01 8.08 -20.45
C ARG A 445 6.04 7.74 -21.54
N ASP A 446 7.06 8.58 -21.69
CA ASP A 446 8.08 8.40 -22.72
C ASP A 446 8.94 7.16 -22.44
N PHE A 447 9.25 6.90 -21.15
CA PHE A 447 9.94 5.69 -20.72
C PHE A 447 9.14 4.43 -21.06
N LEU A 448 7.82 4.40 -20.84
CA LEU A 448 6.97 3.24 -21.15
C LEU A 448 6.93 2.88 -22.65
N GLN A 449 7.38 3.78 -23.52
CA GLN A 449 7.43 3.59 -24.97
C GLN A 449 8.84 3.22 -25.49
N SER A 450 9.84 3.07 -24.60
CA SER A 450 11.28 3.08 -24.94
C SER A 450 12.00 1.76 -25.18
#